data_AF-A0A661JS53-F1
#
_entry.id   AF-A0A661JS53-F1
#
_cell.length_a   1.000
_cell.length_b   1.000
_cell.length_c   1.000
_cell.angle_alpha   90.00
_cell.angle_beta   90.00
_cell.angle_gamma   90.00
#
_symmetry.space_group_name_H-M   'P 1'
#
loop_
_entity.id
_entity.type
_entity.pdbx_description
1 polymer ?
#
loop_
_entity_poly.entity_id
_entity_poly.type
_entity_poly.pdbx_seq_one_letter_code
_entity_poly.pdbx_strand_id
1 'polypeptide(L)'
;ANRGAMEMGGKSIGLNIDLPTEEPPNPYVNIRLNFRYFFIRKVMFTKYSVAHVIFPGGFGTLDELFEVLTLVQTQKARPFPIILVERDYWEGLAGWLYSRVLAAGNILPRDMELFRVMDDPEEIVDLIDESSRGEREARGTPS
;
A
#
# COMPACT_ATOMS: atom_id res chain seq x y z
N ALA A 1 12.23 -2.14 -4.01
CA ALA A 1 12.00 -1.06 -3.03
C ALA A 1 13.20 -0.81 -2.11
N ASN A 2 13.50 -1.67 -1.12
CA ASN A 2 14.52 -1.39 -0.08
C ASN A 2 15.92 -1.05 -0.60
N ARG A 3 16.40 -1.76 -1.64
CA ARG A 3 17.69 -1.51 -2.28
C ARG A 3 17.80 -0.09 -2.86
N GLY A 4 16.79 0.36 -3.60
CA GLY A 4 16.78 1.71 -4.19
C GLY A 4 16.68 2.82 -3.14
N ALA A 5 15.90 2.62 -2.07
CA ALA A 5 15.83 3.56 -0.96
C ALA A 5 17.19 3.70 -0.25
N MET A 6 17.91 2.59 -0.04
CA MET A 6 19.25 2.61 0.57
C MET A 6 20.30 3.26 -0.34
N GLU A 7 20.31 2.93 -1.64
CA GLU A 7 21.26 3.46 -2.63
C GLU A 7 21.11 4.98 -2.81
N MET A 8 19.94 5.55 -2.54
CA MET A 8 19.65 6.99 -2.58
C MET A 8 19.71 7.70 -1.21
N GLY A 9 20.14 7.02 -0.14
CA GLY A 9 20.28 7.61 1.20
C GLY A 9 18.96 7.82 1.96
N GLY A 10 17.86 7.22 1.51
CA GLY A 10 16.54 7.26 2.14
C GLY A 10 16.39 6.32 3.34
N LYS A 11 15.35 6.54 4.16
CA LYS A 11 14.95 5.60 5.21
C LYS A 11 14.23 4.41 4.58
N SER A 12 14.77 3.20 4.79
CA SER A 12 14.24 1.93 4.29
C SER A 12 13.79 1.08 5.48
N ILE A 13 12.49 1.14 5.77
CA ILE A 13 11.91 0.45 6.93
C ILE A 13 11.42 -0.94 6.50
N GLY A 14 11.91 -1.98 7.18
CA GLY A 14 11.42 -3.35 7.04
C GLY A 14 10.70 -3.74 8.33
N LEU A 15 9.39 -4.01 8.21
CA LEU A 15 8.59 -4.51 9.32
C LEU A 15 8.53 -6.03 9.18
N ASN A 16 9.26 -6.76 10.03
CA ASN A 16 9.34 -8.21 9.97
C ASN A 16 8.32 -8.85 10.93
N ILE A 17 7.90 -10.07 10.62
CA ILE A 17 7.10 -10.91 11.50
C ILE A 17 7.78 -12.26 11.68
N ASP A 18 7.71 -12.81 12.89
CA ASP A 18 8.28 -14.12 13.20
C ASP A 18 7.43 -15.21 12.52
N LEU A 19 8.00 -15.86 11.50
CA LEU A 19 7.42 -17.01 10.81
C LEU A 19 8.18 -18.30 11.15
N PRO A 20 7.55 -19.49 11.07
CA PRO A 20 8.22 -20.77 11.35
C PRO A 20 9.34 -21.12 10.36
N THR A 21 9.35 -20.46 9.20
CA THR A 21 10.43 -20.51 8.20
C THR A 21 10.85 -19.07 7.92
N GLU A 22 12.07 -18.71 8.28
CA GLU A 22 12.63 -17.39 8.02
C GLU A 22 13.11 -17.31 6.56
N GLU A 23 12.53 -16.40 5.78
CA GLU A 23 13.26 -15.84 4.65
C GLU A 23 14.40 -14.97 5.20
N PRO A 24 15.64 -15.11 4.70
CA PRO A 24 16.76 -14.34 5.21
C PRO A 24 16.46 -12.83 5.07
N PRO A 25 16.72 -12.04 6.13
CA PRO A 25 16.32 -10.64 6.17
C PRO A 25 16.95 -9.84 5.01
N ASN A 26 16.12 -9.04 4.36
CA ASN A 26 16.54 -8.19 3.25
C ASN A 26 17.70 -7.26 3.70
N PRO A 27 18.90 -7.36 3.10
CA PRO A 27 20.11 -6.67 3.57
C PRO A 27 20.04 -5.14 3.40
N TYR A 28 19.04 -4.63 2.68
CA TYR A 28 18.88 -3.22 2.36
C TYR A 28 17.96 -2.46 3.34
N VAL A 29 17.53 -3.10 4.44
CA VAL A 29 16.66 -2.50 5.47
C VAL A 29 17.48 -1.81 6.56
N ASN A 30 17.23 -0.52 6.81
CA ASN A 30 17.95 0.29 7.81
C ASN A 30 17.18 0.54 9.13
N ILE A 31 15.86 0.33 9.16
CA ILE A 31 15.05 0.34 10.39
C ILE A 31 14.23 -0.94 10.43
N ARG A 32 14.43 -1.74 11.49
CA ARG A 32 13.74 -3.02 11.70
C ARG A 32 12.77 -2.90 12.86
N LEU A 33 11.51 -3.23 12.63
CA LEU A 33 10.53 -3.41 13.70
C LEU A 33 10.00 -4.84 13.61
N ASN A 34 10.27 -5.63 14.65
CA ASN A 34 9.78 -7.00 14.75
C ASN A 34 8.46 -7.00 15.51
N PHE A 35 7.43 -7.57 14.90
CA PHE A 35 6.10 -7.68 15.52
C PHE A 35 5.80 -9.13 15.86
N ARG A 36 5.43 -9.38 17.12
CA ARG A 36 4.96 -10.69 17.60
C ARG A 36 3.52 -11.02 17.15
N TYR A 37 2.75 -10.00 16.79
CA TYR A 37 1.35 -10.15 16.41
C TYR A 37 1.09 -9.52 15.04
N PHE A 38 0.50 -10.31 14.12
CA PHE A 38 0.16 -9.89 12.76
C PHE A 38 -0.63 -8.59 12.71
N PHE A 39 -1.63 -8.42 13.58
CA PHE A 39 -2.54 -7.27 13.57
C PHE A 39 -1.84 -5.94 13.96
N ILE A 40 -0.82 -5.96 14.82
CA ILE A 40 -0.13 -4.72 15.22
C ILE A 40 0.74 -4.21 14.08
N ARG A 41 1.43 -5.11 13.36
CA ARG A 41 2.24 -4.78 12.17
C ARG A 41 1.39 -4.08 11.10
N LYS A 42 0.23 -4.66 10.85
CA LYS A 42 -0.82 -4.22 9.91
C LYS A 42 -1.35 -2.81 10.21
N VAL A 43 -1.65 -2.52 11.49
CA VAL A 43 -2.04 -1.16 11.93
C VAL A 43 -0.91 -0.14 11.74
N MET A 44 0.34 -0.52 12.01
CA MET A 44 1.48 0.39 11.87
C MET A 44 1.77 0.75 10.41
N PHE A 45 1.61 -0.20 9.47
CA PHE A 45 1.69 0.09 8.03
C PHE A 45 0.67 1.15 7.61
N THR A 46 -0.59 0.97 8.00
CA THR A 46 -1.65 1.88 7.56
C THR A 46 -1.56 3.25 8.23
N LYS A 47 -1.16 3.31 9.51
CA LYS A 47 -1.14 4.58 10.26
C LYS A 47 -0.05 5.56 9.84
N TYR A 48 1.11 5.05 9.42
CA TYR A 48 2.29 5.90 9.13
C TYR A 48 2.66 5.97 7.65
N SER A 49 1.97 5.23 6.78
CA SER A 49 2.20 5.32 5.34
C SER A 49 1.56 6.57 4.73
N VAL A 50 2.25 7.12 3.74
CA VAL A 50 1.76 8.23 2.89
C VAL A 50 1.21 7.71 1.55
N ALA A 51 1.56 6.48 1.17
CA ALA A 51 1.05 5.74 0.04
C ALA A 51 1.33 4.23 0.21
N HIS A 52 0.62 3.38 -0.51
CA HIS A 52 0.93 1.96 -0.66
C HIS A 52 1.25 1.66 -2.12
N VAL A 53 2.46 1.18 -2.40
CA VAL A 53 2.89 0.73 -3.73
C VAL A 53 3.07 -0.77 -3.68
N ILE A 54 2.24 -1.51 -4.41
CA ILE A 54 2.07 -2.95 -4.30
C ILE A 54 2.49 -3.59 -5.62
N PHE A 55 3.57 -4.38 -5.55
CA PHE A 55 4.10 -5.16 -6.66
C PHE A 55 3.46 -6.56 -6.68
N PRO A 56 3.58 -7.31 -7.78
CA PRO A 56 3.06 -8.67 -7.87
C PRO A 56 3.53 -9.57 -6.73
N GLY A 57 2.60 -10.39 -6.22
CA GLY A 57 2.87 -11.27 -5.10
C GLY A 57 1.69 -12.19 -4.78
N GLY A 58 1.94 -13.14 -3.89
CA GLY A 58 0.98 -14.17 -3.49
C GLY A 58 0.00 -13.72 -2.40
N PHE A 59 -0.47 -14.68 -1.60
CA PHE A 59 -1.51 -14.43 -0.60
C PHE A 59 -1.18 -13.36 0.44
N GLY A 60 0.09 -13.22 0.86
CA GLY A 60 0.49 -12.17 1.80
C GLY A 60 0.27 -10.76 1.22
N THR A 61 0.66 -10.56 -0.04
CA THR A 61 0.46 -9.30 -0.76
C THR A 61 -1.03 -9.00 -0.97
N LEU A 62 -1.83 -10.02 -1.29
CA LEU A 62 -3.28 -9.86 -1.44
C LEU A 62 -3.96 -9.53 -0.11
N ASP A 63 -3.54 -10.15 0.99
CA ASP A 63 -4.03 -9.83 2.34
C ASP A 63 -3.73 -8.37 2.71
N GLU A 64 -2.50 -7.90 2.47
CA GLU A 64 -2.13 -6.49 2.69
C GLU A 64 -2.95 -5.54 1.80
N LEU A 65 -3.15 -5.87 0.51
CA LEU A 65 -3.97 -5.10 -0.42
C LEU A 65 -5.42 -4.97 0.06
N PHE A 66 -6.08 -6.08 0.36
CA PHE A 66 -7.50 -6.04 0.74
C PHE A 66 -7.71 -5.44 2.13
N GLU A 67 -6.75 -5.59 3.04
CA GLU A 67 -6.79 -4.89 4.31
C GLU A 67 -6.77 -3.37 4.11
N VAL A 68 -5.83 -2.85 3.32
CA VAL A 68 -5.72 -1.41 3.14
C VAL A 68 -6.96 -0.84 2.43
N LEU A 69 -7.49 -1.53 1.42
CA LEU A 69 -8.73 -1.17 0.76
C LEU A 69 -9.89 -1.11 1.75
N THR A 70 -10.03 -2.12 2.61
CA THR A 70 -11.09 -2.17 3.63
C THR A 70 -10.95 -1.04 4.63
N LEU A 71 -9.74 -0.73 5.09
CA LEU A 71 -9.50 0.34 6.07
C LEU A 71 -9.84 1.72 5.51
N VAL A 72 -9.50 1.99 4.24
CA VAL A 72 -9.85 3.26 3.58
C VAL A 72 -11.36 3.31 3.29
N GLN A 73 -11.94 2.24 2.75
CA GLN A 73 -13.38 2.15 2.46
C GLN A 73 -14.23 2.40 3.71
N THR A 74 -13.82 1.87 4.86
CA THR A 74 -14.53 2.01 6.15
C THR A 74 -14.14 3.25 6.94
N GLN A 75 -13.31 4.14 6.36
CA GLN A 75 -12.80 5.36 6.98
C GLN A 75 -12.06 5.11 8.31
N LYS A 76 -11.53 3.90 8.50
CA LYS A 76 -10.64 3.56 9.64
C LYS A 76 -9.20 3.98 9.36
N ALA A 77 -8.88 4.20 8.09
CA ALA A 77 -7.71 4.93 7.64
C ALA A 77 -8.15 6.17 6.86
N ARG A 78 -7.28 7.19 6.88
CA ARG A 78 -7.40 8.32 5.96
C ARG A 78 -7.23 7.86 4.51
N PRO A 79 -7.84 8.53 3.52
CA PRO A 79 -7.53 8.29 2.12
C PRO A 79 -6.04 8.57 1.84
N PHE A 80 -5.38 7.66 1.13
CA PHE A 80 -4.04 7.83 0.59
C PHE A 80 -3.89 7.00 -0.68
N PRO A 81 -2.91 7.29 -1.57
CA PRO A 81 -2.73 6.56 -2.81
C PRO A 81 -2.43 5.07 -2.57
N ILE A 82 -3.24 4.20 -3.15
CA ILE A 82 -2.99 2.75 -3.25
C ILE A 82 -2.70 2.46 -4.73
N ILE A 83 -1.49 1.97 -5.00
CA ILE A 83 -0.94 1.87 -6.35
C ILE A 83 -0.54 0.40 -6.57
N LEU A 84 -1.08 -0.20 -7.61
CA LEU A 84 -0.75 -1.54 -8.07
C LEU A 84 0.18 -1.43 -9.27
N VAL A 85 1.37 -2.03 -9.18
CA VAL A 85 2.41 -1.96 -10.23
C VAL A 85 2.44 -3.25 -11.02
N GLU A 86 2.68 -3.15 -12.33
CA GLU A 86 2.63 -4.23 -13.33
C GLU A 86 1.20 -4.59 -13.73
N ARG A 87 0.64 -3.78 -14.65
CA ARG A 87 -0.74 -3.89 -15.15
C ARG A 87 -1.11 -5.29 -15.61
N ASP A 88 -0.24 -5.94 -16.36
CA ASP A 88 -0.48 -7.29 -16.88
C ASP A 88 -0.75 -8.31 -15.76
N TYR A 89 -0.18 -8.09 -14.56
CA TYR A 89 -0.45 -8.93 -13.40
C TYR A 89 -1.81 -8.61 -12.75
N TRP A 90 -2.12 -7.32 -12.60
CA TRP A 90 -3.28 -6.86 -11.83
C TRP A 90 -4.58 -6.76 -12.63
N GLU A 91 -4.52 -6.74 -13.97
CA GLU A 91 -5.69 -6.58 -14.83
C GLU A 91 -6.75 -7.66 -14.58
N GLY A 92 -6.33 -8.91 -14.32
CA GLY A 92 -7.24 -10.01 -14.02
C GLY A 92 -8.00 -9.80 -12.71
N LEU A 93 -7.31 -9.32 -11.67
CA LEU A 93 -7.94 -9.03 -10.38
C LEU A 93 -8.87 -7.81 -10.48
N ALA A 94 -8.42 -6.72 -11.09
CA ALA A 94 -9.21 -5.51 -11.28
C ALA A 94 -10.45 -5.78 -12.13
N GLY A 95 -10.31 -6.58 -13.20
CA GLY A 95 -11.41 -7.02 -14.05
C GLY A 95 -12.41 -7.90 -13.30
N TRP A 96 -11.95 -8.79 -12.41
CA TRP A 96 -12.83 -9.59 -11.56
C TRP A 96 -13.59 -8.72 -10.53
N LEU A 97 -12.92 -7.78 -9.88
CA LEU A 97 -13.56 -6.84 -8.94
C LEU A 97 -14.69 -6.06 -9.63
N TYR A 98 -14.43 -5.55 -10.84
CA TYR A 98 -15.42 -4.83 -11.63
C TYR A 98 -16.57 -5.72 -12.13
N SER A 99 -16.26 -6.84 -12.79
CA SER A 99 -17.26 -7.66 -13.48
C SER A 99 -18.07 -8.57 -12.54
N ARG A 100 -17.56 -8.89 -11.35
CA ARG A 100 -18.20 -9.80 -10.39
C ARG A 100 -18.57 -9.12 -9.10
N VAL A 101 -17.61 -8.54 -8.40
CA VAL A 101 -17.82 -8.04 -7.03
C VAL A 101 -18.71 -6.80 -7.03
N LEU A 102 -18.41 -5.84 -7.91
CA LEU A 102 -19.24 -4.65 -8.11
C LEU A 102 -20.61 -5.01 -8.70
N ALA A 103 -20.66 -5.88 -9.72
CA ALA A 103 -21.91 -6.31 -10.33
C ALA A 103 -22.85 -7.04 -9.35
N ALA A 104 -22.30 -7.75 -8.36
CA ALA A 104 -23.05 -8.40 -7.29
C ALA A 104 -23.50 -7.43 -6.17
N GLY A 105 -23.10 -6.15 -6.23
CA GLY A 105 -23.43 -5.15 -5.20
C GLY A 105 -22.63 -5.29 -3.90
N ASN A 106 -21.52 -6.03 -3.92
CA ASN A 106 -20.67 -6.23 -2.73
C ASN A 106 -19.72 -5.06 -2.46
N ILE A 107 -19.52 -4.19 -3.45
CA ILE A 107 -18.78 -2.93 -3.36
C ILE A 107 -19.54 -1.85 -4.15
N LEU A 108 -19.20 -0.58 -3.91
CA LEU A 108 -19.78 0.55 -4.61
C LEU A 108 -18.89 0.99 -5.79
N PRO A 109 -19.44 1.68 -6.81
CA PRO A 109 -18.63 2.18 -7.93
C PRO A 109 -17.42 3.01 -7.47
N ARG A 110 -17.60 3.86 -6.46
CA ARG A 110 -16.53 4.68 -5.87
C ARG A 110 -15.41 3.86 -5.21
N ASP A 111 -15.68 2.62 -4.80
CA ASP A 111 -14.67 1.79 -4.14
C ASP A 111 -13.62 1.32 -5.15
N MET A 112 -13.95 1.33 -6.46
CA MET A 112 -12.98 1.09 -7.54
C MET A 112 -12.00 2.25 -7.72
N GLU A 113 -12.28 3.42 -7.15
CA GLU A 113 -11.40 4.59 -7.20
C GLU A 113 -10.36 4.57 -6.07
N LEU A 114 -10.46 3.61 -5.13
CA LEU A 114 -9.55 3.48 -4.00
C LEU A 114 -8.13 3.09 -4.41
N PHE A 115 -7.95 2.44 -5.56
CA PHE A 115 -6.65 2.05 -6.08
C PHE A 115 -6.46 2.47 -7.53
N ARG A 116 -5.19 2.55 -7.95
CA ARG A 116 -4.79 2.81 -9.34
C ARG A 116 -3.80 1.75 -9.80
N VAL A 117 -3.89 1.36 -11.07
CA VAL A 117 -2.91 0.48 -11.71
C VAL A 117 -1.99 1.34 -12.56
N MET A 118 -0.71 1.38 -12.21
CA MET A 118 0.29 2.28 -12.81
C MET A 118 1.60 1.53 -13.03
N ASP A 119 2.24 1.77 -14.17
CA ASP A 119 3.48 1.07 -14.56
C ASP A 119 4.70 1.98 -14.58
N ASP A 120 4.48 3.29 -14.79
CA ASP A 120 5.55 4.27 -14.88
C ASP A 120 6.00 4.73 -13.49
N PRO A 121 7.28 4.51 -13.11
CA PRO A 121 7.77 4.90 -11.79
C PRO A 121 7.77 6.41 -11.55
N GLU A 122 7.94 7.24 -12.58
CA GLU A 122 7.95 8.70 -12.44
C GLU A 122 6.54 9.21 -12.13
N GLU A 123 5.53 8.74 -12.87
CA GLU A 123 4.11 9.06 -12.60
C GLU A 123 3.67 8.61 -11.20
N ILE A 124 4.17 7.46 -10.74
CA ILE A 124 3.91 6.95 -9.38
C ILE A 124 4.48 7.91 -8.34
N VAL A 125 5.71 8.38 -8.53
CA VAL A 125 6.36 9.32 -7.60
C VAL A 125 5.61 10.65 -7.59
N ASP A 126 5.26 11.19 -8.75
CA ASP A 126 4.53 12.45 -8.88
C ASP A 126 3.18 12.38 -8.15
N LEU A 127 2.43 11.28 -8.31
CA LEU A 127 1.16 11.07 -7.61
C LEU A 127 1.33 11.07 -6.08
N ILE A 128 2.39 10.44 -5.57
CA ILE A 128 2.67 10.37 -4.13
C ILE A 128 3.05 11.76 -3.59
N ASP A 129 3.84 12.51 -4.35
CA ASP A 129 4.30 13.85 -3.99
C ASP A 129 3.12 14.85 -3.95
N GLU A 130 2.26 14.83 -4.97
CA GLU A 130 1.03 15.65 -5.02
C GLU A 130 0.11 15.35 -3.83
N SER A 131 -0.15 14.08 -3.56
CA SER A 131 -0.98 13.67 -2.42
C SER A 131 -0.37 14.12 -1.09
N SER A 132 0.96 14.01 -0.95
CA SER A 132 1.67 14.40 0.28
C SER A 132 1.69 15.91 0.51
N ARG A 133 1.72 16.72 -0.57
CA ARG A 133 1.62 18.19 -0.49
C ARG A 133 0.23 18.63 -0.04
N GLY A 134 -0.83 18.09 -0.65
CA GLY A 134 -2.21 18.37 -0.25
C GLY A 134 -2.47 18.04 1.23
N GLU A 135 -1.86 16.99 1.76
CA GLU A 135 -1.95 16.66 3.19
C GLU A 135 -1.24 17.65 4.11
N ARG A 136 -0.07 18.18 3.70
CA ARG A 136 0.66 19.18 4.49
C ARG A 136 -0.09 20.50 4.54
N GLU A 137 -0.70 20.89 3.42
CA GLU A 137 -1.53 22.10 3.33
C GLU A 137 -2.82 21.96 4.15
N ALA A 138 -3.51 20.82 4.08
CA ALA A 138 -4.69 20.54 4.89
C ALA A 138 -4.41 20.58 6.41
N ARG A 139 -3.20 20.19 6.84
CA ARG A 139 -2.75 20.27 8.24
C ARG A 139 -2.25 21.65 8.65
N GLY A 140 -1.96 22.54 7.69
CA GLY A 140 -1.41 23.88 7.92
C GLY A 140 -2.46 24.99 8.06
N THR A 141 -3.74 24.72 7.76
CA THR A 141 -4.82 25.70 7.92
C THR A 141 -5.18 25.84 9.41
N PRO A 142 -4.97 27.01 10.05
CA PRO A 142 -5.42 27.23 11.42
C PRO A 142 -6.95 27.31 11.44
N SER A 143 -7.57 26.64 12.41
CA SER A 143 -9.00 26.78 12.70
C SER A 143 -9.33 28.11 13.37
#